data_AF-A0A7Y8CS33-F1
#
_entry.id   AF-A0A7Y8CS33-F1
#
_cell.length_a   1.000
_cell.length_b   1.000
_cell.length_c   1.000
_cell.angle_alpha   90.00
_cell.angle_beta   90.00
_cell.angle_gamma   90.00
#
_symmetry.space_group_name_H-M   'P 1'
#
loop_
_entity.id
_entity.type
_entity.pdbx_description
1 polymer ?
#
loop_
_entity_poly.entity_id
_entity_poly.type
_entity_poly.pdbx_seq_one_letter_code
_entity_poly.pdbx_strand_id
1 'polypeptide(L)'
;MAKHPVGKYLRLELTHNDNDLLIYVVKGSRIEDMPPDEDEDYPGEMHLAMPKMNRELDSELARLLEEASGGDVIVIICAADSVFEHGFSQVRARRK
;
A
#
# COMPACT_ATOMS: atom_id res chain seq x y z
N MET A 1 -13.75 -25.33 0.46
CA MET A 1 -14.12 -24.03 1.06
C MET A 1 -12.89 -23.14 1.03
N ALA A 2 -12.76 -22.28 0.02
CA ALA A 2 -11.62 -21.38 -0.12
C ALA A 2 -11.79 -20.23 0.87
N LYS A 3 -11.36 -20.45 2.12
CA LYS A 3 -11.13 -19.36 3.06
C LYS A 3 -9.84 -18.69 2.60
N HIS A 4 -9.94 -17.65 1.78
CA HIS A 4 -8.82 -16.72 1.59
C HIS A 4 -8.67 -15.99 2.93
N PRO A 5 -7.65 -16.29 3.75
CA PRO A 5 -7.42 -15.51 4.96
C PRO A 5 -6.77 -14.22 4.48
N VAL A 6 -7.58 -13.20 4.19
CA VAL A 6 -7.04 -11.87 3.90
C VAL A 6 -6.21 -11.46 5.12
N GLY A 7 -4.93 -11.13 4.89
CA GLY A 7 -3.99 -10.77 5.94
C GLY A 7 -4.40 -9.48 6.66
N LYS A 8 -3.62 -9.05 7.66
CA LYS A 8 -3.82 -7.70 8.23
C LYS A 8 -3.43 -6.66 7.18
N TYR A 9 -4.27 -5.66 6.94
CA TYR A 9 -3.92 -4.57 6.03
C TYR A 9 -4.45 -3.22 6.50
N LEU A 10 -3.83 -2.16 6.00
CA LEU A 10 -4.36 -0.80 5.96
C LEU A 10 -4.81 -0.52 4.54
N ARG A 11 -6.02 0.01 4.38
CA ARG A 11 -6.50 0.69 3.17
C ARG A 11 -6.69 2.15 3.52
N LEU A 12 -6.09 3.05 2.76
CA LEU A 12 -6.20 4.48 3.01
C LEU A 12 -6.19 5.29 1.73
N GLU A 13 -7.17 6.16 1.59
CA GLU A 13 -7.22 7.18 0.54
C GLU A 13 -6.35 8.37 0.96
N LEU A 14 -5.50 8.85 0.05
CA LEU A 14 -4.54 9.92 0.28
C LEU A 14 -4.52 10.84 -0.94
N THR A 15 -4.63 12.14 -0.71
CA THR A 15 -4.32 13.14 -1.73
C THR A 15 -2.84 13.52 -1.63
N HIS A 16 -2.10 13.38 -2.74
CA HIS A 16 -0.70 13.77 -2.85
C HIS A 16 -0.48 14.53 -4.17
N ASN A 17 0.07 15.75 -4.11
CA ASN A 17 0.27 16.61 -5.30
C ASN A 17 -1.00 16.77 -6.16
N ASP A 18 -2.15 16.99 -5.52
CA ASP A 18 -3.48 17.08 -6.14
C ASP A 18 -3.99 15.80 -6.83
N ASN A 19 -3.27 14.68 -6.67
CA ASN A 19 -3.70 13.36 -7.11
C ASN A 19 -4.35 12.61 -5.95
N ASP A 20 -5.58 12.16 -6.14
CA ASP A 20 -6.22 11.23 -5.22
C ASP A 20 -5.71 9.81 -5.51
N LEU A 21 -5.13 9.19 -4.49
CA LEU A 21 -4.49 7.88 -4.55
C LEU A 21 -5.12 6.96 -3.52
N LEU A 22 -5.07 5.65 -3.80
CA LEU A 22 -5.41 4.62 -2.84
C LEU A 22 -4.16 3.87 -2.41
N ILE A 23 -3.90 3.77 -1.10
CA ILE A 23 -2.73 3.09 -0.57
C ILE A 23 -3.13 1.89 0.28
N TYR A 24 -2.53 0.75 -0.04
CA TYR A 24 -2.57 -0.48 0.72
C TYR A 24 -1.23 -0.75 1.42
N VAL A 25 -1.28 -1.03 2.73
CA VAL A 25 -0.15 -1.64 3.45
C VAL A 25 -0.60 -2.99 3.94
N VAL A 26 -0.05 -4.06 3.37
CA VAL A 26 -0.49 -5.44 3.58
C VAL A 26 0.56 -6.21 4.36
N LYS A 27 0.16 -6.87 5.44
CA LYS A 27 0.98 -7.84 6.14
C LYS A 27 0.94 -9.15 5.36
N GLY A 28 2.00 -9.43 4.61
CA GLY A 28 2.05 -10.58 3.72
C GLY A 28 3.43 -10.78 3.13
N SER A 29 3.59 -11.85 2.36
CA SER A 29 4.83 -12.18 1.67
C SER A 29 4.65 -12.35 0.16
N ARG A 30 3.41 -12.29 -0.33
CA ARG A 30 3.07 -12.48 -1.73
C ARG A 30 1.90 -11.59 -2.13
N ILE A 31 1.76 -11.35 -3.43
CA ILE A 31 0.66 -10.55 -3.97
C ILE A 31 -0.71 -11.19 -3.73
N GLU A 32 -0.79 -12.50 -3.62
CA GLU A 32 -2.03 -13.22 -3.31
C GLU A 32 -2.53 -12.97 -1.88
N ASP A 33 -1.71 -12.37 -1.01
CA ASP A 33 -2.11 -11.94 0.33
C ASP A 33 -2.85 -10.59 0.31
N MET A 34 -2.88 -9.91 -0.85
CA MET A 34 -3.59 -8.65 -1.05
C MET A 34 -5.11 -8.86 -0.92
N PRO A 35 -5.86 -7.92 -0.32
CA PRO A 35 -7.31 -7.93 -0.42
C PRO A 35 -7.74 -7.89 -1.91
N PRO A 36 -8.90 -8.48 -2.24
CA PRO A 36 -9.45 -8.35 -3.59
C PRO A 36 -9.60 -6.86 -3.95
N ASP A 37 -9.23 -6.53 -5.19
CA ASP A 37 -9.39 -5.20 -5.75
C ASP A 37 -10.85 -5.01 -6.16
N GLU A 38 -11.59 -4.25 -5.35
CA GLU A 38 -13.01 -3.94 -5.56
C GLU A 38 -13.23 -2.43 -5.78
N ASP A 39 -12.15 -1.65 -5.92
CA ASP A 39 -12.20 -0.19 -5.88
C ASP A 39 -12.31 0.42 -7.29
N GLU A 40 -13.52 0.39 -7.84
CA GLU A 40 -13.85 1.00 -9.15
C GLU A 40 -13.56 2.51 -9.22
N ASP A 41 -13.47 3.18 -8.06
CA ASP A 41 -13.16 4.61 -7.93
C ASP A 41 -11.68 4.94 -8.23
N TYR A 42 -10.80 3.94 -8.30
CA TYR A 42 -9.36 4.09 -8.58
C TYR A 42 -8.96 3.28 -9.83
N PRO A 43 -9.35 3.73 -11.04
CA PRO A 43 -9.13 3.00 -12.29
C PRO A 43 -7.69 3.10 -12.85
N GLY A 44 -6.77 3.69 -12.10
CA GLY A 44 -5.40 3.95 -12.52
C GLY A 44 -4.50 2.72 -12.49
N GLU A 45 -3.19 2.96 -12.50
CA GLU A 45 -2.18 1.90 -12.42
C GLU A 45 -2.00 1.41 -10.98
N MET A 46 -1.73 0.11 -10.84
CA MET A 46 -1.34 -0.49 -9.57
C MET A 46 0.18 -0.55 -9.45
N HIS A 47 0.73 0.19 -8.49
CA HIS A 47 2.14 0.21 -8.15
C HIS A 47 2.42 -0.70 -6.96
N LEU A 48 3.36 -1.65 -7.10
CA LEU A 48 3.67 -2.64 -6.05
C LEU A 48 5.09 -2.47 -5.49
N ALA A 49 5.23 -2.51 -4.17
CA ALA A 49 6.50 -2.63 -3.48
C ALA A 49 6.49 -3.75 -2.42
N MET A 50 7.64 -4.41 -2.24
CA MET A 50 7.83 -5.49 -1.25
C MET A 50 9.09 -5.26 -0.41
N PRO A 51 9.14 -4.18 0.39
CA PRO A 51 10.34 -3.81 1.12
C PRO A 51 10.69 -4.84 2.21
N LYS A 52 11.99 -5.10 2.37
CA LYS A 52 12.52 -6.05 3.37
C LYS A 52 12.89 -5.38 4.69
N MET A 53 13.06 -4.06 4.68
CA MET A 53 13.48 -3.27 5.84
C MET A 53 12.86 -1.87 5.82
N ASN A 54 12.77 -1.22 6.97
CA ASN A 54 12.10 0.08 7.13
C ASN A 54 12.67 1.16 6.21
N ARG A 55 13.99 1.21 6.05
CA ARG A 55 14.64 2.19 5.16
C ARG A 55 14.25 2.00 3.69
N GLU A 56 14.14 0.75 3.25
CA GLU A 56 13.69 0.42 1.89
C GLU A 56 12.24 0.82 1.71
N LEU A 57 11.39 0.57 2.72
CA LEU A 57 10.00 1.03 2.70
C LEU A 57 9.91 2.55 2.55
N ASP A 58 10.68 3.32 3.33
CA ASP A 58 10.65 4.78 3.25
C ASP A 58 11.06 5.28 1.85
N SER A 59 12.09 4.67 1.27
CA SER A 59 12.55 5.02 -0.09
C SER A 59 11.55 4.63 -1.17
N GLU A 60 10.99 3.41 -1.13
CA GLU A 60 9.99 2.97 -2.09
C GLU A 60 8.70 3.78 -1.98
N LEU A 61 8.20 4.02 -0.77
CA LEU A 61 6.99 4.84 -0.57
C LEU A 61 7.18 6.25 -1.13
N ALA A 62 8.32 6.90 -0.86
CA ALA A 62 8.60 8.22 -1.41
C ALA A 62 8.65 8.19 -2.94
N ARG A 63 9.33 7.20 -3.53
CA ARG A 63 9.42 7.06 -4.99
C ARG A 63 8.06 6.84 -5.63
N LEU A 64 7.27 5.91 -5.10
CA LEU A 64 5.94 5.58 -5.64
C LEU A 64 4.97 6.77 -5.53
N LEU A 65 5.04 7.54 -4.44
CA LEU A 65 4.21 8.75 -4.30
C LEU A 65 4.57 9.82 -5.35
N GLU A 66 5.84 9.96 -5.72
CA GLU A 66 6.28 10.91 -6.75
C GLU A 66 5.92 10.43 -8.17
N GLU A 67 5.85 9.11 -8.40
CA GLU A 67 5.54 8.52 -9.70
C GLU A 67 4.02 8.35 -9.94
N ALA A 68 3.23 8.21 -8.87
CA ALA A 68 1.80 7.92 -8.95
C ALA A 68 0.98 9.10 -9.49
N SER A 69 0.02 8.76 -10.34
CA SER A 69 -0.96 9.69 -10.92
C SER A 69 -2.33 9.54 -10.26
N GLY A 70 -3.20 10.53 -10.43
CA GLY A 70 -4.56 10.48 -9.87
C GLY A 70 -5.34 9.24 -10.32
N GLY A 71 -5.95 8.55 -9.35
CA GLY A 71 -6.64 7.29 -9.55
C GLY A 71 -5.75 6.04 -9.43
N ASP A 72 -4.44 6.19 -9.24
CA ASP A 72 -3.53 5.05 -9.04
C ASP A 72 -3.67 4.42 -7.66
N VAL A 73 -3.30 3.14 -7.59
CA VAL A 73 -3.28 2.33 -6.37
C VAL A 73 -1.85 1.95 -6.02
N ILE A 74 -1.40 2.28 -4.81
CA ILE A 74 -0.08 1.90 -4.29
C ILE A 74 -0.24 0.75 -3.29
N VAL A 75 0.43 -0.36 -3.53
CA VAL A 75 0.40 -1.55 -2.68
C VAL A 75 1.78 -1.84 -2.10
N ILE A 76 1.87 -1.88 -0.77
CA ILE A 76 3.10 -2.19 -0.05
C ILE A 76 2.90 -3.49 0.74
N ILE A 77 3.61 -4.54 0.36
CA ILE A 77 3.53 -5.85 1.02
C ILE A 77 4.72 -6.02 1.97
N CYS A 78 4.41 -6.18 3.25
CA CYS A 78 5.37 -6.21 4.35
C CYS A 78 5.44 -7.60 5.00
N ALA A 79 6.52 -8.34 4.73
CA ALA A 79 6.72 -9.68 5.28
C ALA A 79 7.10 -9.70 6.77
N ALA A 80 7.83 -8.70 7.24
CA ALA A 80 8.21 -8.55 8.65
C ALA A 80 7.22 -7.67 9.41
N ASP A 81 6.93 -7.98 10.68
CA ASP A 81 5.99 -7.21 11.49
C ASP A 81 6.47 -5.77 11.71
N SER A 82 7.76 -5.60 11.97
CA SER A 82 8.39 -4.28 12.12
C SER A 82 8.23 -3.38 10.90
N VAL A 83 8.31 -3.96 9.69
CA VAL A 83 8.15 -3.22 8.42
C VAL A 83 6.69 -2.89 8.20
N PHE A 84 5.78 -3.81 8.50
CA PHE A 84 4.33 -3.57 8.42
C PHE A 84 3.90 -2.45 9.36
N GLU A 85 4.29 -2.50 10.64
CA GLU A 85 3.95 -1.48 11.63
C GLU A 85 4.52 -0.10 11.26
N HIS A 86 5.75 -0.06 10.74
CA HIS A 86 6.38 1.15 10.24
C HIS A 86 5.60 1.74 9.06
N GLY A 87 5.31 0.93 8.03
CA GLY A 87 4.52 1.35 6.87
C GLY A 87 3.12 1.83 7.24
N PHE A 88 2.44 1.09 8.13
CA PHE A 88 1.14 1.46 8.66
C PHE A 88 1.17 2.84 9.33
N SER A 89 2.17 3.09 10.19
CA SER A 89 2.33 4.37 10.88
C SER A 89 2.60 5.51 9.90
N GLN A 90 3.50 5.30 8.92
CA GLN A 90 3.87 6.31 7.93
C GLN A 90 2.69 6.71 7.06
N VAL A 91 1.96 5.74 6.52
CA VAL A 91 0.79 6.00 5.66
C VAL A 91 -0.32 6.66 6.46
N ARG A 92 -0.60 6.18 7.68
CA ARG A 92 -1.63 6.79 8.54
C ARG A 92 -1.31 8.23 8.94
N ALA A 93 -0.04 8.57 9.17
CA ALA A 93 0.39 9.93 9.50
C ALA A 93 0.18 10.93 8.34
N ARG A 94 0.00 10.43 7.11
CA ARG A 94 -0.26 11.25 5.92
C ARG A 94 -1.73 11.54 5.68
N ARG A 95 -2.64 10.84 6.37
CA ARG A 95 -4.08 11.15 6.37
C ARG A 95 -4.29 12.53 7.03
N LYS A 96 -4.41 13.57 6.22
CA LYS A 96 -4.82 14.91 6.65
C LYS A 96 -6.14 15.29 6.00
#